data_AF-A0A2U2Z7W8-F1
#
_entry.id   AF-A0A2U2Z7W8-F1
#
_cell.length_a   1.000
_cell.length_b   1.000
_cell.length_c   1.000
_cell.angle_alpha   90.00
_cell.angle_beta   90.00
_cell.angle_gamma   90.00
#
_symmetry.space_group_name_H-M   'P 1'
#
loop_
_entity.id
_entity.type
_entity.pdbx_description
1 polymer ?
#
loop_
_entity_poly.entity_id
_entity_poly.type
_entity_poly.pdbx_seq_one_letter_code
_entity_poly.pdbx_strand_id
1 'polypeptide(L)'
;MGEETDDARQAADDVLAAVRAALRGLEAIPDATVRARAAGLVLREWPAERTLAKEIRQQAVDTLHRGGMDFPEIGQAIGTDRSRAWRIWKGMS
;
A
#
# COMPACT_ATOMS: atom_id res chain seq x y z
N MET A 1 -13.58 -15.20 8.12
CA MET A 1 -12.87 -14.16 8.89
C MET A 1 -11.45 -14.54 9.28
N GLY A 2 -11.12 -15.80 9.62
CA GLY A 2 -9.72 -16.21 9.87
C GLY A 2 -8.84 -16.24 8.61
N GLU A 3 -9.31 -16.87 7.53
CA GLU A 3 -8.55 -17.01 6.27
C GLU A 3 -8.38 -15.69 5.50
N GLU A 4 -9.41 -14.86 5.33
CA GLU A 4 -9.29 -13.57 4.60
C GLU A 4 -8.33 -12.58 5.28
N THR A 5 -8.24 -12.61 6.62
CA THR A 5 -7.28 -11.78 7.37
C THR A 5 -5.86 -12.28 7.13
N ASP A 6 -5.70 -13.59 6.94
CA ASP A 6 -4.42 -14.24 6.61
C ASP A 6 -4.00 -13.89 5.17
N ASP A 7 -4.94 -13.89 4.21
CA ASP A 7 -4.67 -13.54 2.81
C ASP A 7 -4.24 -12.07 2.64
N ALA A 8 -4.94 -11.13 3.29
CA ALA A 8 -4.58 -9.72 3.24
C ALA A 8 -3.21 -9.45 3.90
N ARG A 9 -2.91 -10.20 4.98
CA ARG A 9 -1.61 -10.14 5.64
C ARG A 9 -0.50 -10.68 4.76
N GLN A 10 -0.70 -11.85 4.16
CA GLN A 10 0.25 -12.48 3.25
C GLN A 10 0.52 -11.58 2.04
N ALA A 11 -0.52 -11.02 1.41
CA ALA A 11 -0.36 -10.08 0.29
C ALA A 11 0.45 -8.84 0.69
N ALA A 12 0.23 -8.29 1.89
CA ALA A 12 1.03 -7.18 2.40
C ALA A 12 2.50 -7.59 2.63
N ASP A 13 2.72 -8.78 3.18
CA ASP A 13 4.07 -9.31 3.41
C ASP A 13 4.82 -9.57 2.10
N ASP A 14 4.14 -10.07 1.05
CA ASP A 14 4.70 -10.27 -0.28
C ASP A 14 5.13 -8.94 -0.93
N VAL A 15 4.28 -7.91 -0.87
CA VAL A 15 4.63 -6.56 -1.36
C VAL A 15 5.84 -6.00 -0.61
N LEU A 16 5.86 -6.12 0.72
CA LEU A 16 6.98 -5.64 1.53
C LEU A 16 8.26 -6.43 1.25
N ALA A 17 8.17 -7.74 1.01
CA ALA A 17 9.30 -8.57 0.62
C ALA A 17 9.86 -8.12 -0.75
N ALA A 18 8.99 -7.86 -1.72
CA ALA A 18 9.39 -7.35 -3.04
C ALA A 18 10.08 -5.98 -2.96
N VAL A 19 9.54 -5.04 -2.18
CA VAL A 19 10.18 -3.74 -1.94
C VAL A 19 11.55 -3.90 -1.31
N ARG A 20 11.69 -4.73 -0.27
CA ARG A 20 12.99 -4.99 0.38
C ARG A 20 13.99 -5.62 -0.58
N ALA A 21 13.54 -6.56 -1.43
CA ALA A 21 14.38 -7.18 -2.45
C ALA A 21 14.86 -6.16 -3.49
N ALA A 22 13.97 -5.30 -3.98
CA ALA A 22 14.30 -4.22 -4.91
C ALA A 22 15.34 -3.25 -4.32
N LEU A 23 15.17 -2.85 -3.05
CA LEU A 23 16.12 -1.99 -2.35
C LEU A 23 17.49 -2.66 -2.17
N ARG A 24 17.54 -3.95 -1.83
CA ARG A 24 18.79 -4.73 -1.78
C ARG A 24 19.46 -4.83 -3.16
N GLY A 25 18.71 -4.73 -4.25
CA GLY A 25 19.27 -4.65 -5.60
C GLY A 25 20.25 -3.49 -5.79
N LEU A 26 20.14 -2.42 -5.00
CA LEU A 26 21.10 -1.31 -5.01
C LEU A 26 22.49 -1.75 -4.53
N GLU A 27 22.58 -2.74 -3.64
CA GLU A 27 23.86 -3.25 -3.12
C GLU A 27 24.72 -3.90 -4.20
N ALA A 28 24.07 -4.47 -5.23
CA ALA A 28 24.73 -5.11 -6.37
C ALA A 28 25.43 -4.10 -7.31
N ILE A 29 25.19 -2.79 -7.16
CA ILE A 29 25.91 -1.76 -7.91
C ILE A 29 27.37 -1.70 -7.40
N PRO A 30 28.38 -2.05 -8.22
CA PRO A 30 29.76 -2.17 -7.73
C PRO A 30 30.39 -0.81 -7.39
N ASP A 31 30.10 0.22 -8.17
CA ASP A 31 30.62 1.56 -7.96
C ASP A 31 29.89 2.25 -6.80
N ALA A 32 30.64 2.59 -5.75
CA ALA A 32 30.10 3.18 -4.54
C ALA A 32 29.45 4.56 -4.77
N THR A 33 29.96 5.36 -5.71
CA THR A 33 29.41 6.67 -6.07
C THR A 33 28.06 6.50 -6.78
N VAL A 34 28.00 5.59 -7.75
CA VAL A 34 26.76 5.28 -8.47
C VAL A 34 25.71 4.71 -7.53
N ARG A 35 26.11 3.79 -6.63
CA ARG A 35 25.23 3.22 -5.61
C ARG A 35 24.66 4.29 -4.67
N ALA A 36 25.49 5.18 -4.15
CA ALA A 36 25.06 6.27 -3.29
C ALA A 36 24.10 7.23 -4.01
N ARG A 37 24.39 7.56 -5.28
CA ARG A 37 23.51 8.41 -6.10
C ARG A 37 22.17 7.74 -6.36
N ALA A 38 22.16 6.46 -6.72
CA ALA A 38 20.93 5.69 -6.96
C ALA A 38 20.07 5.61 -5.69
N ALA A 39 20.67 5.30 -4.54
CA ALA A 39 19.97 5.31 -3.26
C ALA A 39 19.40 6.69 -2.91
N GLY A 40 20.15 7.77 -3.15
CA GLY A 40 19.68 9.14 -2.95
C GLY A 40 18.48 9.50 -3.83
N LEU A 41 18.47 9.05 -5.09
CA LEU A 41 17.32 9.23 -5.98
C LEU A 41 16.09 8.47 -5.46
N VAL A 42 16.24 7.21 -5.07
CA VAL A 42 15.13 6.44 -4.48
C VAL A 42 14.57 7.14 -3.25
N LEU A 43 15.41 7.61 -2.33
CA LEU A 43 14.95 8.33 -1.13
C LEU A 43 14.18 9.61 -1.46
N ARG A 44 14.55 10.30 -2.54
CA ARG A 44 13.88 11.53 -2.98
C ARG A 44 12.52 11.26 -3.60
N GLU A 45 12.39 10.21 -4.42
CA GLU A 45 11.15 9.88 -5.13
C GLU A 45 10.19 9.02 -4.28
N TRP A 46 10.70 8.31 -3.25
CA TRP A 46 9.91 7.43 -2.37
C TRP A 46 8.64 8.05 -1.77
N PRO A 47 8.60 9.34 -1.37
CA PRO A 47 7.37 9.95 -0.86
C PRO A 47 6.20 9.89 -1.84
N ALA A 48 6.47 9.98 -3.16
CA ALA A 48 5.44 9.83 -4.20
C ALA A 48 4.98 8.37 -4.29
N GLU A 49 5.90 7.42 -4.29
CA GLU A 49 5.56 5.98 -4.31
C GLU A 49 4.76 5.55 -3.06
N ARG A 50 5.00 6.20 -1.91
CA ARG A 50 4.25 5.93 -0.67
C ARG A 50 2.76 6.31 -0.77
N THR A 51 2.36 7.18 -1.71
CA THR A 51 0.93 7.50 -1.89
C THR A 51 0.18 6.40 -2.62
N LEU A 52 0.85 5.55 -3.40
CA LEU A 52 0.21 4.50 -4.19
C LEU A 52 -0.62 3.54 -3.34
N ALA A 53 -0.10 3.08 -2.19
CA ALA A 53 -0.86 2.21 -1.31
C ALA A 53 -2.15 2.88 -0.78
N LYS A 54 -2.11 4.21 -0.55
CA LYS A 54 -3.29 4.99 -0.15
C LYS A 54 -4.29 5.09 -1.31
N GLU A 55 -3.81 5.31 -2.52
CA GLU A 55 -4.63 5.39 -3.73
C GLU A 55 -5.30 4.06 -4.07
N ILE A 56 -4.54 2.95 -4.05
CA ILE A 56 -5.07 1.60 -4.24
C ILE A 56 -6.17 1.30 -3.21
N ARG A 57 -5.93 1.65 -1.94
CA ARG A 57 -6.94 1.47 -0.88
C ARG A 57 -8.19 2.31 -1.12
N GLN A 58 -8.04 3.56 -1.56
CA GLN A 58 -9.17 4.42 -1.91
C GLN A 58 -9.97 3.85 -3.09
N GLN A 59 -9.29 3.41 -4.15
CA GLN A 59 -9.90 2.78 -5.32
C GLN A 59 -10.67 1.51 -4.94
N ALA A 60 -10.10 0.65 -4.10
CA ALA A 60 -10.79 -0.56 -3.63
C ALA A 60 -12.08 -0.22 -2.88
N VAL A 61 -12.05 0.76 -1.97
CA VAL A 61 -13.26 1.23 -1.26
C VAL A 61 -14.30 1.82 -2.22
N ASP A 62 -13.86 2.58 -3.23
CA ASP A 62 -14.77 3.11 -4.26
C ASP A 62 -15.42 1.99 -5.08
N THR A 63 -14.67 0.95 -5.45
CA THR A 63 -15.21 -0.24 -6.13
C THR A 63 -16.26 -0.96 -5.28
N LEU A 64 -16.00 -1.18 -3.99
CA LEU A 64 -16.97 -1.82 -3.09
C LEU A 64 -18.25 -0.99 -2.98
N HIS A 65 -18.11 0.35 -2.86
CA HIS A 65 -19.25 1.24 -2.74
C HIS A 65 -20.09 1.29 -4.04
N ARG A 66 -19.44 1.37 -5.21
CA ARG A 66 -20.12 1.28 -6.52
C ARG A 66 -20.76 -0.09 -6.73
N GLY A 67 -20.22 -1.13 -6.09
CA GLY A 67 -20.79 -2.48 -6.04
C GLY A 67 -22.01 -2.63 -5.14
N GLY A 68 -22.45 -1.55 -4.46
CA GLY A 68 -23.67 -1.51 -3.67
C GLY A 68 -23.48 -1.64 -2.16
N MET A 69 -22.25 -1.83 -1.67
CA MET A 69 -21.99 -1.85 -0.22
C MET A 69 -22.07 -0.46 0.39
N ASP A 70 -22.65 -0.37 1.58
CA ASP A 70 -22.62 0.84 2.38
C ASP A 70 -21.34 0.97 3.22
N PHE A 71 -21.08 2.16 3.77
CA PHE A 71 -19.84 2.39 4.52
C PHE A 71 -19.70 1.56 5.81
N PRO A 72 -20.77 1.26 6.58
CA PRO A 72 -20.72 0.25 7.63
C PRO A 72 -20.24 -1.12 7.13
N GLU A 73 -20.82 -1.65 6.06
CA GLU A 73 -20.46 -2.96 5.48
C GLU A 73 -19.01 -2.97 4.99
N ILE A 74 -18.59 -1.94 4.26
CA ILE A 74 -17.21 -1.77 3.80
C ILE A 74 -16.26 -1.71 4.99
N GLY A 75 -16.60 -0.95 6.03
CA GLY A 75 -15.80 -0.85 7.24
C GLY A 75 -15.51 -2.22 7.82
N GLN A 76 -16.56 -3.02 8.05
CA GLN A 76 -16.42 -4.38 8.55
C GLN A 76 -15.57 -5.26 7.61
N ALA A 77 -15.83 -5.20 6.30
CA ALA A 77 -15.13 -6.02 5.30
C ALA A 77 -13.61 -5.75 5.27
N ILE A 78 -13.17 -4.50 5.47
CA ILE A 78 -11.74 -4.14 5.45
C ILE A 78 -11.10 -4.02 6.84
N GLY A 79 -11.80 -4.49 7.89
CA GLY A 79 -11.28 -4.49 9.26
C GLY A 79 -11.17 -3.08 9.89
N THR A 80 -12.09 -2.19 9.58
CA THR A 80 -12.15 -0.82 10.14
C THR A 80 -13.59 -0.40 10.48
N ASP A 81 -13.81 0.87 10.83
CA ASP A 81 -15.13 1.43 11.13
C ASP A 81 -15.73 2.22 9.94
N ARG A 82 -17.05 2.47 10.01
CA ARG A 82 -17.79 3.28 9.02
C ARG A 82 -17.12 4.61 8.70
N SER A 83 -16.72 5.36 9.72
CA SER A 83 -16.15 6.70 9.58
C SER A 83 -14.78 6.65 8.91
N ARG A 84 -14.01 5.60 9.16
CA ARG A 84 -12.75 5.37 8.47
C ARG A 84 -12.97 4.96 7.02
N ALA A 85 -13.89 4.03 6.73
CA ALA A 85 -14.23 3.64 5.36
C ALA A 85 -14.66 4.85 4.51
N TRP A 86 -15.53 5.72 5.07
CA TRP A 86 -15.94 6.96 4.41
C TRP A 86 -14.78 7.94 4.17
N ARG A 87 -13.88 8.12 5.14
CA ARG A 87 -12.69 8.97 4.97
C ARG A 87 -11.75 8.44 3.89
N ILE A 88 -11.52 7.13 3.87
CA ILE A 88 -10.72 6.46 2.83
C ILE A 88 -11.32 6.72 1.45
N TRP A 89 -12.63 6.53 1.28
CA TRP A 89 -13.34 6.81 0.03
C TRP A 89 -13.15 8.26 -0.44
N LYS A 90 -13.22 9.21 0.49
CA LYS A 90 -12.97 10.64 0.23
C LYS A 90 -11.50 11.00 0.02
N GLY A 91 -10.56 10.06 0.13
CA GLY A 91 -9.12 10.30 0.01
C GLY A 91 -8.50 11.00 1.23
N MET A 92 -9.24 11.06 2.34
CA MET A 92 -8.80 11.68 3.59
C MET A 92 -8.08 10.63 4.45
N SER A 93 -6.90 10.99 5.00
CA SER A 93 -6.09 10.09 5.82
C SER A 93 -6.47 10.12 7.29
#